data_AF-A0A2V8BTP5-F1
#
_entry.id   AF-A0A2V8BTP5-F1
#
_cell.length_a   1.000
_cell.length_b   1.000
_cell.length_c   1.000
_cell.angle_alpha   90.00
_cell.angle_beta   90.00
_cell.angle_gamma   90.00
#
_symmetry.space_group_name_H-M   'P 1'
#
loop_
_entity.id
_entity.type
_entity.pdbx_description
1 polymer ?
#
loop_
_entity_poly.entity_id
_entity_poly.type
_entity_poly.pdbx_seq_one_letter_code
_entity_poly.pdbx_strand_id
1 'polypeptide(L)'
;MKSQRIPDMDSIEELSRFWDTHDLTDFADELEEVRTPVFVRGKEPTIAIALNSKEVQALKRIARSEGVKEAILVRQWVREKLRGSSSDKPPNKALQPSARRTRRG
;
A
#
# COMPACT_ATOMS: atom_id res chain seq x y z
N MET A 1 -27.46 34.98 7.16
CA MET A 1 -26.64 33.81 7.55
C MET A 1 -25.35 33.90 6.76
N LYS A 2 -24.18 33.83 7.41
CA LYS A 2 -22.89 34.01 6.73
C LYS A 2 -22.54 32.72 6.01
N SER A 3 -22.68 32.69 4.70
CA SER A 3 -22.15 31.61 3.85
C SER A 3 -20.62 31.72 3.86
N GLN A 4 -19.95 30.84 4.61
CA GLN A 4 -18.50 30.72 4.59
C GLN A 4 -18.12 29.70 3.52
N ARG A 5 -17.28 30.11 2.57
CA ARG A 5 -16.77 29.23 1.52
C ARG A 5 -15.49 28.54 1.96
N ILE A 6 -15.37 27.26 1.67
CA ILE A 6 -14.10 26.54 1.83
C ILE A 6 -13.12 27.13 0.81
N PRO A 7 -11.98 27.69 1.26
CA PRO A 7 -10.98 28.27 0.37
C PRO A 7 -10.23 27.20 -0.43
N ASP A 8 -9.92 27.48 -1.69
CA ASP A 8 -9.05 26.64 -2.52
C ASP A 8 -7.61 26.73 -2.00
N MET A 9 -7.12 25.65 -1.37
CA MET A 9 -5.76 25.54 -0.86
C MET A 9 -5.10 24.25 -1.36
N ASP A 10 -3.89 24.37 -1.91
CA ASP A 10 -3.13 23.23 -2.49
C ASP A 10 -2.13 22.60 -1.49
N SER A 11 -2.04 23.10 -0.25
CA SER A 11 -1.11 22.60 0.78
C SER A 11 -1.83 21.92 1.94
N ILE A 12 -1.38 20.70 2.28
CA ILE A 12 -1.90 19.93 3.43
C ILE A 12 -1.70 20.68 4.75
N GLU A 13 -0.56 21.36 4.91
CA GLU A 13 -0.24 22.08 6.15
C GLU A 13 -1.15 23.29 6.37
N GLU A 14 -1.50 23.99 5.29
CA GLU A 14 -2.40 25.14 5.34
C GLU A 14 -3.82 24.71 5.65
N LEU A 15 -4.28 23.62 5.01
CA LEU A 15 -5.57 23.01 5.29
C LEU A 15 -5.69 22.54 6.74
N SER A 16 -4.64 21.96 7.31
CA SER A 16 -4.62 21.59 8.74
C SER A 16 -4.83 22.80 9.64
N ARG A 17 -4.06 23.87 9.44
CA ARG A 17 -4.16 25.10 10.27
C ARG A 17 -5.52 25.77 10.14
N PHE A 18 -6.12 25.70 8.95
CA PHE A 18 -7.47 26.19 8.72
C PHE A 18 -8.48 25.42 9.59
N TRP A 19 -8.45 24.08 9.56
CA TRP A 19 -9.35 23.25 10.37
C TRP A 19 -9.07 23.29 11.88
N ASP A 20 -7.85 23.66 12.31
CA ASP A 20 -7.56 23.89 13.73
C ASP A 20 -8.33 25.10 14.29
N THR A 21 -8.75 26.03 13.41
CA THR A 21 -9.36 27.32 13.81
C THR A 21 -10.82 27.48 13.37
N HIS A 22 -11.33 26.61 12.49
CA HIS A 22 -12.67 26.69 11.93
C HIS A 22 -13.48 25.44 12.27
N ASP A 23 -14.77 25.63 12.60
CA ASP A 23 -15.69 24.51 12.85
C ASP A 23 -16.17 23.92 11.52
N LEU A 24 -16.17 22.60 11.41
CA LEU A 24 -16.69 21.87 10.25
C LEU A 24 -18.18 22.15 10.01
N THR A 25 -18.97 22.39 11.06
CA THR A 25 -20.42 22.62 10.92
C THR A 25 -20.75 23.92 10.20
N ASP A 26 -19.84 24.89 10.19
CA ASP A 26 -20.01 26.17 9.50
C ASP A 26 -20.01 26.03 7.96
N PHE A 27 -19.53 24.88 7.45
CA PHE A 27 -19.41 24.59 6.02
C PHE A 27 -20.34 23.45 5.58
N ALA A 28 -21.33 23.07 6.40
CA ALA A 28 -22.21 21.92 6.14
C ALA A 28 -22.90 21.97 4.76
N ASP A 29 -23.23 23.17 4.27
CA ASP A 29 -23.87 23.37 2.96
C ASP A 29 -22.92 23.09 1.77
N GLU A 30 -21.60 23.06 2.00
CA GLU A 30 -20.56 22.82 0.99
C GLU A 30 -19.98 21.40 1.06
N LEU A 31 -20.37 20.61 2.08
CA LEU A 31 -19.89 19.24 2.27
C LEU A 31 -20.84 18.23 1.63
N GLU A 32 -20.29 17.31 0.84
CA GLU A 32 -21.02 16.16 0.31
C GLU A 32 -20.77 14.91 1.15
N GLU A 33 -21.83 14.19 1.51
CA GLU A 33 -21.73 12.92 2.21
C GLU A 33 -21.13 11.84 1.29
N VAL A 34 -19.90 11.41 1.59
CA VAL A 34 -19.27 10.31 0.85
C VAL A 34 -19.76 8.97 1.39
N ARG A 35 -20.62 8.30 0.61
CA ARG A 35 -21.19 6.98 0.96
C ARG A 35 -20.23 5.81 0.77
N THR A 36 -19.11 6.03 0.09
CA THR A 36 -18.10 5.00 -0.20
C THR A 36 -16.88 5.18 0.72
N PRO A 37 -16.26 4.09 1.18
CA PRO A 37 -15.06 4.19 2.00
C PRO A 37 -13.90 4.76 1.18
N VAL A 38 -13.51 6.01 1.46
CA VAL A 38 -12.35 6.67 0.83
C VAL A 38 -11.04 6.10 1.39
N PHE A 39 -11.01 5.82 2.69
CA PHE A 39 -9.85 5.24 3.37
C PHE A 39 -9.98 3.72 3.48
N VAL A 40 -9.76 3.02 2.38
CA VAL A 40 -9.64 1.57 2.40
C VAL A 40 -8.25 1.22 2.89
N ARG A 41 -8.11 0.68 4.11
CA ARG A 41 -6.89 -0.04 4.49
C ARG A 41 -6.77 -1.23 3.53
N GLY A 42 -5.95 -1.08 2.49
CA GLY A 42 -5.71 -2.13 1.52
C GLY A 42 -5.35 -3.40 2.27
N LYS A 43 -6.16 -4.45 2.13
CA LYS A 43 -5.79 -5.77 2.62
C LYS A 43 -4.61 -6.21 1.78
N GLU A 44 -3.41 -6.13 2.34
CA GLU A 44 -2.23 -6.66 1.67
C GLU A 44 -2.47 -8.15 1.35
N PRO A 45 -2.04 -8.64 0.17
CA PRO A 45 -2.21 -10.04 -0.19
C PRO A 45 -1.52 -10.92 0.86
N THR A 46 -2.29 -11.85 1.44
CA THR A 46 -1.82 -12.76 2.48
C THR A 46 -1.63 -14.14 1.88
N ILE A 47 -0.49 -14.77 2.18
CA ILE A 47 -0.16 -16.13 1.75
C ILE A 47 -0.26 -17.05 2.97
N ALA A 48 -1.05 -18.11 2.88
CA ALA A 48 -1.06 -19.18 3.87
C ALA A 48 0.00 -20.23 3.51
N ILE A 49 0.88 -20.56 4.45
CA ILE A 49 1.97 -21.52 4.27
C ILE A 49 1.76 -22.68 5.25
N ALA A 50 1.70 -23.90 4.75
CA ALA A 50 1.67 -25.09 5.59
C ALA A 50 3.08 -25.36 6.12
N LEU A 51 3.23 -25.35 7.44
CA LEU A 51 4.46 -25.67 8.14
C LEU A 51 4.22 -26.86 9.06
N ASN A 52 5.20 -27.73 9.21
CA ASN A 52 5.10 -28.83 10.17
C ASN A 52 5.29 -28.31 11.62
N SER A 53 4.93 -29.14 12.60
CA SER A 53 5.00 -28.75 14.01
C SER A 53 6.41 -28.37 14.47
N LYS A 54 7.47 -28.98 13.90
CA LYS A 54 8.85 -28.67 14.28
C LYS A 54 9.26 -27.29 13.77
N GLU A 55 8.89 -26.95 12.53
CA GLU A 55 9.12 -25.64 11.92
C GLU A 55 8.40 -24.52 12.67
N VAL A 56 7.13 -24.74 13.02
CA VAL A 56 6.36 -23.75 13.82
C VAL A 56 7.00 -23.51 15.17
N GLN A 57 7.48 -24.56 15.85
CA GLN A 57 8.15 -24.41 17.15
C GLN A 57 9.49 -23.69 17.03
N ALA A 58 10.26 -23.96 15.97
CA ALA A 58 11.50 -23.23 15.71
C ALA A 58 11.23 -21.74 15.45
N LEU A 59 10.22 -21.43 14.62
CA LEU A 59 9.80 -20.08 14.30
C LEU A 59 9.40 -19.30 15.56
N LYS A 60 8.57 -19.91 16.41
CA LYS A 60 8.13 -19.33 17.71
C LYS A 60 9.31 -18.98 18.61
N ARG A 61 10.31 -19.85 18.66
CA ARG A 61 11.49 -19.65 19.51
C ARG A 61 12.31 -18.46 19.05
N ILE A 62 12.53 -18.33 17.74
CA ILE A 62 13.28 -17.22 17.14
C ILE A 62 12.51 -15.90 17.30
N ALA A 63 11.22 -15.92 16.98
CA ALA A 63 10.36 -14.74 17.12
C ALA A 63 10.34 -14.24 18.57
N ARG A 64 10.26 -15.16 19.54
CA ARG A 64 10.31 -14.82 20.97
C ARG A 64 11.67 -14.25 21.41
N SER A 65 12.79 -14.78 20.92
CA SER A 65 14.11 -14.23 21.25
C SER A 65 14.32 -12.84 20.67
N GLU A 66 13.68 -12.53 19.55
CA GLU A 66 13.75 -11.22 18.89
C GLU A 66 12.65 -10.24 19.35
N GLY A 67 11.71 -10.69 20.19
CA GLY A 67 10.59 -9.86 20.68
C GLY A 67 9.56 -9.49 19.61
N VAL A 68 9.51 -10.25 18.50
CA VAL A 68 8.60 -9.99 17.37
C VAL A 68 7.57 -11.10 17.23
N LYS A 69 6.49 -10.84 16.48
CA LYS A 69 5.52 -11.87 16.09
C LYS A 69 6.08 -12.71 14.95
N GLU A 70 5.65 -13.97 14.89
CA GLU A 70 6.06 -14.96 13.88
C GLU A 70 5.84 -14.44 12.45
N ALA A 71 4.69 -13.81 12.19
CA ALA A 71 4.37 -13.25 10.88
C ALA A 71 5.32 -12.11 10.46
N ILE A 72 5.81 -11.32 11.42
CA ILE A 72 6.77 -10.24 11.16
C ILE A 72 8.13 -10.83 10.80
N LEU A 73 8.57 -11.84 11.55
CA LEU A 73 9.82 -12.57 11.28
C LEU A 73 9.82 -13.19 9.88
N VAL A 74 8.75 -13.91 9.52
CA VAL A 74 8.61 -14.53 8.19
C VAL A 74 8.62 -13.46 7.09
N ARG A 75 7.89 -12.35 7.28
CA ARG A 75 7.89 -11.24 6.31
C ARG A 75 9.30 -10.68 6.13
N GLN A 76 10.07 -10.53 7.20
CA GLN A 76 11.44 -10.01 7.13
C GLN A 76 12.34 -10.94 6.33
N TRP A 77 12.32 -12.25 6.61
CA TRP A 77 13.10 -13.24 5.86
C TRP A 77 12.72 -13.29 4.37
N VAL A 78 11.43 -13.23 4.05
CA VAL A 78 10.97 -13.17 2.65
C VAL A 78 11.55 -11.94 1.95
N ARG A 79 11.50 -10.76 2.59
CA ARG A 79 12.07 -9.52 2.02
C ARG A 79 13.58 -9.61 1.83
N GLU A 80 14.30 -10.17 2.79
CA GLU A 80 15.75 -10.37 2.71
C GLU A 80 16.12 -11.26 1.53
N LYS A 81 15.43 -12.41 1.38
CA LYS A 81 15.66 -13.33 0.26
C LYS A 81 15.32 -12.71 -1.08
N LEU A 82 14.22 -11.97 -1.18
CA LEU A 82 13.87 -11.27 -2.41
C LEU A 82 14.91 -10.23 -2.82
N ARG A 83 15.45 -9.46 -1.86
CA ARG A 83 16.53 -8.50 -2.12
C ARG A 83 17.81 -9.20 -2.61
N GLY A 84 18.18 -10.31 -1.99
CA GLY A 84 19.34 -11.11 -2.39
C GLY A 84 19.17 -11.79 -3.76
N SER A 85 17.94 -12.18 -4.12
CA SER A 85 17.64 -12.79 -5.43
C SER A 85 17.42 -11.77 -6.56
N SER A 86 17.13 -10.50 -6.24
CA SER A 86 16.81 -9.46 -7.23
C SER A 86 18.03 -8.80 -7.90
N SER A 87 19.25 -9.14 -7.50
CA SER A 87 20.45 -8.50 -8.04
C SER A 87 21.05 -9.16 -9.30
N ASP A 88 20.43 -10.16 -9.93
CA ASP A 88 21.10 -10.82 -11.08
C ASP A 88 20.20 -11.38 -12.21
N LYS A 89 19.04 -10.79 -12.47
CA LYS A 89 18.32 -11.10 -13.72
C LYS A 89 17.60 -9.89 -14.29
N PRO A 90 18.09 -9.26 -15.37
CA PRO A 90 17.29 -8.29 -16.10
C PRO A 90 16.02 -8.98 -16.62
N PRO A 91 14.88 -8.28 -16.68
CA PRO A 91 13.68 -8.84 -17.29
C PRO A 91 14.01 -9.19 -18.73
N ASN A 92 13.87 -10.48 -19.06
CA ASN A 92 14.05 -11.00 -20.41
C ASN A 92 13.04 -10.31 -21.33
N LYS A 93 13.45 -9.22 -21.98
CA LYS A 93 12.68 -8.56 -23.03
C LYS A 93 12.83 -9.40 -24.30
N ALA A 94 12.04 -10.47 -24.38
CA ALA A 94 11.92 -11.23 -25.61
C ALA A 94 11.10 -10.42 -26.64
N LEU A 95 11.85 -9.93 -27.63
CA LEU A 95 11.51 -9.39 -28.94
C LEU A 95 10.02 -9.37 -29.32
N GLN A 96 9.49 -8.17 -29.55
CA GLN A 96 8.34 -8.02 -30.44
C GLN A 96 8.71 -8.55 -31.83
N PRO A 97 7.94 -9.45 -32.45
CA PRO A 97 8.14 -9.74 -33.86
C PRO A 97 7.74 -8.51 -34.66
N SER A 98 8.72 -7.95 -35.37
CA SER A 98 8.57 -6.85 -36.32
C SER A 98 7.35 -7.09 -37.22
N ALA A 99 6.50 -6.06 -37.32
CA ALA A 99 5.36 -6.03 -38.22
C ALA A 99 5.80 -6.52 -39.61
N ARG A 100 5.37 -7.73 -39.98
CA ARG A 100 5.55 -8.22 -41.35
C ARG A 100 4.73 -7.32 -42.27
N ARG A 101 5.45 -6.45 -42.98
CA ARG A 101 5.06 -5.89 -44.28
C ARG A 101 4.47 -7.03 -45.13
N THR A 102 3.16 -7.07 -45.28
CA THR A 102 2.51 -7.79 -46.38
C THR A 102 2.15 -6.78 -47.45
N ARG A 103 3.04 -6.71 -48.44
CA ARG A 103 2.77 -6.21 -49.78
C ARG A 103 2.12 -7.34 -50.57
N ARG A 104 0.92 -7.10 -51.12
CA ARG A 104 0.37 -7.57 -52.41
C ARG A 104 -1.12 -7.88 -52.31
N GLY A 105 -1.87 -7.38 -53.28
CA GLY A 105 -3.28 -7.66 -53.54
C GLY A 105 -3.94 -6.42 -54.08
#